data_AF-A0A1B7MN42-F1
#
_entry.id   AF-A0A1B7MN42-F1
#
_cell.length_a   1.000
_cell.length_b   1.000
_cell.length_c   1.000
_cell.angle_alpha   90.00
_cell.angle_beta   90.00
_cell.angle_gamma   90.00
#
_symmetry.space_group_name_H-M   'P 1'
#
loop_
_entity.id
_entity.type
_entity.pdbx_description
1 polymer ?
#
loop_
_entity_poly.entity_id
_entity_poly.type
_entity_poly.pdbx_seq_one_letter_code
_entity_poly.pdbx_strand_id
1 'polypeptide(L)'
;MFDAGFVFYLATSAFVLAGLSWCRTYRDNPLHLSLPPGPPSFPIVGSIFSLDDRLRSWVSFNNWRSKYGDIVYARMLNKRIVVVNSEEIARDLFEGRSTIYSDKPQWTIYEAFASDFNISSDGHVPQCMVTDTMNKLNGYDDGAMETAIKEAASIAYAAAAETSTSTLLVFLLAMVLHPEVQAKAQAEIDRVVGKDRLLNFNDRPALPYVDALLRETFRWQPVFPIGLPHSTTTSDIYKGYFIPKDVVVIINTWQVHTTITVNFSTDVTSRAMTRNEKKFPSPDEFKPERFLHENGSLTDDKMRFGFGWGRRMCAGQHLADASMWISITSFLAAFSVHKALDEHGKEIPVVPKFTTGIAIHPETFPCRIVPRFNNGSAETLAQLTGLGTMAEKL
;
A
#
# COMPACT_ATOMS: atom_id res chain seq x y z
N MET A 1 2.05 40.82 -34.66
CA MET A 1 1.14 40.32 -35.71
C MET A 1 1.64 38.94 -36.08
N PHE A 2 0.96 37.86 -35.69
CA PHE A 2 1.39 36.51 -36.03
C PHE A 2 1.29 36.33 -37.55
N ASP A 3 2.36 35.86 -38.19
CA ASP A 3 2.42 35.62 -39.63
C ASP A 3 1.33 34.61 -40.04
N ALA A 4 0.58 34.89 -41.10
CA ALA A 4 -0.48 34.02 -41.60
C ALA A 4 0.06 32.61 -41.92
N GLY A 5 1.33 32.50 -42.31
CA GLY A 5 2.02 31.22 -42.48
C GLY A 5 2.09 30.41 -41.18
N PHE A 6 2.42 31.05 -40.05
CA PHE A 6 2.50 30.40 -38.74
C PHE A 6 1.14 29.85 -38.28
N VAL A 7 0.07 30.63 -38.48
CA VAL A 7 -1.30 30.19 -38.15
C VAL A 7 -1.73 29.00 -39.02
N PHE A 8 -1.37 29.00 -40.30
CA PHE A 8 -1.66 27.88 -41.21
C PHE A 8 -0.88 26.60 -40.84
N TYR A 9 0.39 26.72 -40.46
CA TYR A 9 1.19 25.59 -39.97
C TYR A 9 0.62 24.98 -38.67
N LEU A 10 0.16 25.81 -37.74
CA LEU A 10 -0.49 25.33 -36.51
C LEU A 10 -1.81 24.63 -36.82
N ALA A 11 -2.63 25.17 -37.72
CA ALA A 11 -3.90 24.57 -38.10
C ALA A 11 -3.70 23.21 -38.79
N THR A 12 -2.82 23.12 -39.78
CA THR A 12 -2.52 21.86 -40.49
C THR A 12 -1.94 20.81 -39.55
N SER A 13 -1.02 21.19 -38.66
CA SER A 13 -0.48 20.29 -37.63
C SER A 13 -1.58 19.77 -36.69
N ALA A 14 -2.49 20.64 -36.25
CA ALA A 14 -3.62 20.24 -35.41
C ALA A 14 -4.56 19.24 -36.12
N PHE A 15 -4.85 19.45 -37.40
CA PHE A 15 -5.65 18.53 -38.21
C PHE A 15 -4.98 17.17 -38.38
N VAL A 16 -3.67 17.13 -38.67
CA VAL A 16 -2.90 15.88 -38.79
C VAL A 16 -2.91 15.12 -37.46
N LEU A 17 -2.67 15.81 -36.34
CA LEU A 17 -2.68 15.20 -35.02
C LEU A 17 -4.07 14.68 -34.62
N ALA A 18 -5.13 15.41 -34.95
CA ALA A 18 -6.51 14.97 -34.75
C ALA A 18 -6.82 13.73 -35.60
N GLY A 19 -6.44 13.72 -36.89
CA GLY A 19 -6.59 12.59 -37.79
C GLY A 19 -5.84 11.34 -37.31
N LEU A 20 -4.58 11.48 -36.90
CA LEU A 20 -3.79 10.38 -36.32
C LEU A 20 -4.41 9.85 -35.02
N SER A 21 -4.93 10.73 -34.17
CA SER A 21 -5.63 10.32 -32.93
C SER A 21 -6.94 9.58 -33.24
N TRP A 22 -7.70 10.05 -34.24
CA TRP A 22 -8.92 9.41 -34.69
C TRP A 22 -8.65 8.02 -35.28
N CYS A 23 -7.71 7.91 -36.21
CA CYS A 23 -7.32 6.63 -36.82
C CYS A 23 -6.82 5.61 -35.77
N ARG A 24 -6.03 6.05 -34.78
CA ARG A 24 -5.61 5.19 -33.67
C ARG A 24 -6.80 4.70 -32.85
N THR A 25 -7.72 5.60 -32.50
CA THR A 25 -8.91 5.25 -31.69
C THR A 25 -9.79 4.25 -32.44
N TYR A 26 -10.01 4.47 -33.73
CA TYR A 26 -10.81 3.58 -34.58
C TYR A 26 -10.15 2.20 -34.75
N ARG A 27 -8.84 2.16 -34.96
CA ARG A 27 -8.08 0.90 -35.10
C ARG A 27 -8.07 0.08 -33.82
N ASP A 28 -7.93 0.75 -32.67
CA ASP A 28 -7.74 0.08 -31.39
C ASP A 28 -9.09 -0.29 -30.71
N ASN A 29 -10.22 0.22 -31.20
CA ASN A 29 -11.58 -0.07 -30.74
C ASN A 29 -12.49 -0.47 -31.91
N PRO A 30 -12.33 -1.70 -32.44
CA PRO A 30 -13.11 -2.19 -33.59
C PRO A 30 -14.60 -2.34 -33.28
N LEU A 31 -14.99 -2.39 -32.00
CA LEU A 31 -16.38 -2.53 -31.57
C LEU A 31 -17.12 -1.20 -31.48
N HIS A 32 -16.43 -0.07 -31.63
CA HIS A 32 -16.99 1.29 -31.49
C HIS A 32 -17.77 1.52 -30.19
N LEU A 33 -17.48 0.75 -29.15
CA LEU A 33 -18.07 0.88 -27.82
C LEU A 33 -17.42 2.05 -27.08
N SER A 34 -18.15 2.67 -26.16
CA SER A 34 -17.58 3.73 -25.33
C SER A 34 -16.46 3.19 -24.43
N LEU A 35 -15.35 3.93 -24.35
CA LEU A 35 -14.37 3.75 -23.28
C LEU A 35 -15.01 4.17 -21.94
N PRO A 36 -14.46 3.74 -20.78
CA PRO A 36 -14.88 4.30 -19.50
C PRO A 36 -14.81 5.84 -19.52
N PRO A 37 -15.65 6.52 -18.73
CA PRO A 37 -15.65 7.99 -18.67
C PRO A 37 -14.32 8.50 -18.09
N GLY A 38 -13.97 9.76 -18.36
CA GLY A 38 -12.78 10.34 -17.77
C GLY A 38 -12.44 11.76 -18.20
N PRO A 39 -11.31 12.29 -17.70
CA PRO A 39 -10.91 13.66 -17.95
C PRO A 39 -10.67 13.95 -19.44
N PRO A 40 -10.83 15.22 -19.87
CA PRO A 40 -10.48 15.63 -21.23
C PRO A 40 -9.06 15.19 -21.59
N SER A 41 -8.89 14.70 -22.81
CA SER A 41 -7.60 14.25 -23.34
C SER A 41 -7.17 15.16 -24.47
N PHE A 42 -6.10 15.92 -24.28
CA PHE A 42 -5.50 16.72 -25.35
C PHE A 42 -4.75 15.84 -26.36
N PRO A 43 -4.65 16.22 -27.64
CA PRO A 43 -3.81 15.54 -28.61
C PRO A 43 -2.38 15.36 -28.08
N ILE A 44 -1.76 14.21 -28.33
CA ILE A 44 -0.40 13.83 -27.88
C ILE A 44 -0.27 13.65 -26.36
N VAL A 45 -0.51 14.67 -25.55
CA VAL A 45 -0.23 14.66 -24.09
C VAL A 45 -1.31 13.97 -23.26
N GLY A 46 -2.53 13.86 -23.79
CA GLY A 46 -3.65 13.25 -23.09
C GLY A 46 -4.14 14.10 -21.91
N SER A 47 -4.43 13.47 -20.78
CA SER A 47 -5.01 14.06 -19.56
C SER A 47 -3.97 14.40 -18.49
N ILE A 48 -2.68 14.53 -18.84
CA ILE A 48 -1.62 14.87 -17.88
C ILE A 48 -1.89 16.18 -17.14
N PHE A 49 -2.45 17.18 -17.84
CA PHE A 49 -2.80 18.47 -17.26
C PHE A 49 -4.04 18.41 -16.34
N SER A 50 -4.71 17.26 -16.26
CA SER A 50 -5.80 17.01 -15.32
C SER A 50 -5.33 16.39 -14.00
N LEU A 51 -4.01 16.20 -13.84
CA LEU A 51 -3.40 15.81 -12.57
C LEU A 51 -2.99 17.08 -11.81
N ASP A 52 -3.69 17.35 -10.71
CA ASP A 52 -3.42 18.47 -9.80
C ASP A 52 -2.05 18.31 -9.13
N ASP A 53 -1.72 17.08 -8.73
CA ASP A 53 -0.43 16.71 -8.16
C ASP A 53 0.08 15.40 -8.78
N ARG A 54 1.24 15.47 -9.43
CA ARG A 54 1.85 14.32 -10.10
C ARG A 54 2.55 13.36 -9.13
N LEU A 55 3.02 13.84 -7.99
CA LEU A 55 3.63 13.03 -6.93
C LEU A 55 2.55 12.36 -6.06
N ARG A 56 1.36 12.97 -5.99
CA ARG A 56 0.21 12.47 -5.22
C ARG A 56 -1.02 12.24 -6.10
N SER A 57 -0.83 11.46 -7.16
CA SER A 57 -1.85 11.23 -8.19
C SER A 57 -3.16 10.63 -7.68
N TRP A 58 -3.17 9.96 -6.51
CA TRP A 58 -4.39 9.46 -5.88
C TRP A 58 -5.37 10.59 -5.54
N VAL A 59 -4.88 11.80 -5.23
CA VAL A 59 -5.73 12.98 -4.98
C VAL A 59 -6.55 13.30 -6.21
N SER A 60 -5.90 13.38 -7.38
CA SER A 60 -6.61 13.63 -8.64
C SER A 60 -7.50 12.46 -9.04
N PHE A 61 -7.12 11.21 -8.76
CA PHE A 61 -7.97 10.05 -9.01
C PHE A 61 -9.28 10.09 -8.19
N ASN A 62 -9.24 10.59 -6.96
CA ASN A 62 -10.45 10.81 -6.17
C ASN A 62 -11.33 11.93 -6.73
N ASN A 63 -10.71 13.05 -7.17
CA ASN A 63 -11.43 14.11 -7.87
C ASN A 63 -12.06 13.62 -9.18
N TRP A 64 -11.42 12.68 -9.86
CA TRP A 64 -11.99 12.05 -11.05
C TRP A 64 -13.12 11.10 -10.70
N ARG A 65 -13.02 10.38 -9.58
CA ARG A 65 -14.08 9.48 -9.13
C ARG A 65 -15.40 10.19 -8.89
N SER A 66 -15.38 11.35 -8.22
CA SER A 66 -16.62 12.12 -7.98
C SER A 66 -17.28 12.58 -9.27
N LYS A 67 -16.49 12.86 -10.31
CA LYS A 67 -16.98 13.38 -11.59
C LYS A 67 -17.36 12.30 -12.62
N TYR A 68 -16.63 11.19 -12.65
CA TYR A 68 -16.72 10.18 -13.71
C TYR A 68 -17.15 8.81 -13.18
N GLY A 69 -17.14 8.59 -11.87
CA GLY A 69 -17.57 7.34 -11.23
C GLY A 69 -16.43 6.40 -10.84
N ASP A 70 -16.79 5.15 -10.54
CA ASP A 70 -15.87 4.19 -9.91
C ASP A 70 -14.84 3.56 -10.87
N ILE A 71 -15.00 3.75 -12.18
CA ILE A 71 -14.03 3.35 -13.21
C ILE A 71 -13.77 4.53 -14.15
N VAL A 72 -12.51 4.93 -14.26
CA VAL A 72 -12.11 6.13 -15.01
C VAL A 72 -11.07 5.77 -16.06
N TYR A 73 -11.25 6.21 -17.29
CA TYR A 73 -10.25 6.08 -18.34
C TYR A 73 -9.50 7.40 -18.53
N ALA A 74 -8.18 7.34 -18.60
CA ALA A 74 -7.34 8.49 -18.92
C ALA A 74 -6.22 8.07 -19.86
N ARG A 75 -5.69 9.03 -20.63
CA ARG A 75 -4.47 8.82 -21.41
C ARG A 75 -3.37 9.71 -20.86
N MET A 76 -2.23 9.15 -20.48
CA MET A 76 -1.06 9.93 -20.09
C MET A 76 0.04 9.70 -21.13
N LEU A 77 0.32 10.70 -21.97
CA LEU A 77 1.17 10.56 -23.16
C LEU A 77 0.67 9.43 -24.07
N ASN A 78 1.50 8.40 -24.27
CA ASN A 78 1.20 7.20 -25.04
C ASN A 78 0.62 6.05 -24.19
N LYS A 79 0.50 6.22 -22.87
CA LYS A 79 -0.03 5.20 -21.96
C LYS A 79 -1.52 5.42 -21.77
N ARG A 80 -2.30 4.36 -22.01
CA ARG A 80 -3.70 4.30 -21.64
C ARG A 80 -3.79 3.80 -20.21
N ILE A 81 -4.65 4.42 -19.41
CA ILE A 81 -4.81 4.13 -17.99
C ILE A 81 -6.29 3.95 -17.68
N VAL A 82 -6.60 2.90 -16.94
CA VAL A 82 -7.89 2.71 -16.28
C VAL A 82 -7.67 2.78 -14.77
N VAL A 83 -8.34 3.71 -14.11
CA VAL A 83 -8.32 3.85 -12.66
C VAL A 83 -9.57 3.19 -12.09
N VAL A 84 -9.37 2.29 -11.13
CA VAL A 84 -10.42 1.55 -10.42
C VAL A 84 -10.52 2.10 -9.01
N ASN A 85 -11.68 2.65 -8.64
CA ASN A 85 -11.91 3.33 -7.36
C ASN A 85 -12.83 2.54 -6.39
N SER A 86 -13.37 1.39 -6.83
CA SER A 86 -14.29 0.55 -6.05
C SER A 86 -13.70 -0.84 -5.80
N GLU A 87 -13.88 -1.34 -4.57
CA GLU A 87 -13.51 -2.71 -4.19
C GLU A 87 -14.26 -3.75 -5.03
N GLU A 88 -15.54 -3.51 -5.35
CA GLU A 88 -16.36 -4.40 -6.18
C GLU A 88 -15.76 -4.55 -7.58
N ILE A 89 -15.44 -3.42 -8.23
CA ILE A 89 -14.85 -3.43 -9.57
C ILE A 89 -13.45 -4.07 -9.53
N ALA A 90 -12.65 -3.77 -8.51
CA ALA A 90 -11.33 -4.39 -8.35
C ALA A 90 -11.47 -5.92 -8.23
N ARG A 91 -12.41 -6.40 -7.42
CA ARG A 91 -12.70 -7.83 -7.29
C ARG A 91 -13.11 -8.46 -8.62
N ASP A 92 -14.05 -7.85 -9.33
CA ASP A 92 -14.54 -8.34 -10.62
C ASP A 92 -13.40 -8.49 -11.64
N LEU A 93 -12.56 -7.46 -11.76
CA LEU A 93 -11.49 -7.42 -12.76
C LEU A 93 -10.32 -8.32 -12.38
N PHE A 94 -9.83 -8.24 -11.14
CA PHE A 94 -8.61 -8.91 -10.72
C PHE A 94 -8.81 -10.34 -10.21
N GLU A 95 -9.97 -10.67 -9.63
CA GLU A 95 -10.32 -12.06 -9.28
C GLU A 95 -11.09 -12.71 -10.42
N GLY A 96 -12.27 -12.18 -10.75
CA GLY A 96 -13.19 -12.76 -11.72
C GLY A 96 -12.64 -12.84 -13.14
N ARG A 97 -11.81 -11.87 -13.54
CA ARG A 97 -11.20 -11.77 -14.86
C ARG A 97 -9.68 -11.80 -14.80
N SER A 98 -9.13 -12.51 -13.82
CA SER A 98 -7.69 -12.53 -13.54
C SER A 98 -6.83 -12.85 -14.77
N THR A 99 -7.30 -13.69 -15.70
CA THR A 99 -6.66 -14.01 -17.00
C THR A 99 -6.29 -12.79 -17.82
N ILE A 100 -7.10 -11.74 -17.74
CA ILE A 100 -6.92 -10.49 -18.49
C ILE A 100 -6.11 -9.49 -17.68
N TYR A 101 -6.41 -9.32 -16.39
CA TYR A 101 -5.94 -8.19 -15.58
C TYR A 101 -4.73 -8.49 -14.67
N SER A 102 -4.04 -9.63 -14.81
CA SER A 102 -2.91 -9.99 -13.92
C SER A 102 -1.52 -9.65 -14.45
N ASP A 103 -1.42 -9.08 -15.66
CA ASP A 103 -0.12 -8.79 -16.26
C ASP A 103 0.50 -7.51 -15.68
N LYS A 104 1.79 -7.29 -15.94
CA LYS A 104 2.52 -6.09 -15.47
C LYS A 104 2.84 -5.17 -16.64
N PRO A 105 2.79 -3.84 -16.44
CA PRO A 105 3.24 -2.93 -17.47
C PRO A 105 4.76 -3.03 -17.65
N GLN A 106 5.22 -3.08 -18.89
CA GLN A 106 6.65 -2.99 -19.21
C GLN A 106 7.13 -1.54 -19.02
N TRP A 107 7.62 -1.22 -17.82
CA TRP A 107 8.33 0.01 -17.53
C TRP A 107 9.78 -0.31 -17.20
N THR A 108 10.71 0.45 -17.78
CA THR A 108 12.17 0.30 -17.60
C THR A 108 12.60 0.29 -16.13
N ILE A 109 11.84 0.96 -15.24
CA ILE A 109 12.14 0.99 -13.81
C ILE A 109 11.93 -0.37 -13.11
N TYR A 110 11.03 -1.23 -13.62
CA TYR A 110 10.80 -2.56 -13.03
C TYR A 110 11.92 -3.55 -13.38
N GLU A 111 12.63 -3.34 -14.48
CA GLU A 111 13.77 -4.18 -14.88
C GLU A 111 15.01 -3.91 -13.99
N ALA A 112 15.19 -2.68 -13.52
CA ALA A 112 16.34 -2.28 -12.70
C ALA A 112 16.27 -2.75 -11.22
N PHE A 113 15.07 -3.00 -10.68
CA PHE A 113 14.93 -3.47 -9.28
C PHE A 113 15.35 -4.94 -9.08
N ALA A 114 15.42 -5.73 -10.14
CA ALA A 114 15.75 -7.16 -10.06
C ALA A 114 17.25 -7.46 -10.14
N SER A 115 18.09 -6.52 -10.61
CA SER A 115 19.45 -6.84 -11.07
C SER A 115 20.58 -6.69 -10.04
N ASP A 116 20.37 -6.04 -8.89
CA ASP A 116 21.50 -5.49 -8.11
C ASP A 116 21.58 -6.01 -6.65
N PHE A 117 21.41 -7.31 -6.41
CA PHE A 117 21.70 -7.93 -5.12
C PHE A 117 22.89 -8.90 -5.21
N ASN A 118 24.11 -8.38 -5.02
CA ASN A 118 25.30 -9.20 -4.88
C ASN A 118 25.49 -9.66 -3.43
N ILE A 119 25.84 -10.94 -3.27
CA ILE A 119 26.09 -11.60 -1.99
C ILE A 119 27.40 -11.08 -1.37
N SER A 120 27.41 -10.97 -0.03
CA SER A 120 28.58 -10.63 0.80
C SER A 120 29.82 -11.46 0.42
N SER A 121 30.98 -10.80 0.34
CA SER A 121 32.27 -11.38 -0.08
C SER A 121 33.07 -12.03 1.06
N ASP A 122 32.47 -12.23 2.23
CA ASP A 122 33.16 -12.71 3.44
C ASP A 122 33.18 -14.25 3.58
N GLY A 123 32.65 -14.99 2.60
CA GLY A 123 32.73 -16.46 2.55
C GLY A 123 31.90 -17.18 3.61
N HIS A 124 31.16 -16.44 4.44
CA HIS A 124 30.21 -17.00 5.40
C HIS A 124 28.79 -16.81 4.89
N VAL A 125 28.12 -17.92 4.56
CA VAL A 125 26.73 -17.86 4.09
C VAL A 125 25.82 -18.26 5.26
N PRO A 126 25.24 -17.29 6.01
CA PRO A 126 24.29 -17.62 7.06
C PRO A 126 23.08 -18.34 6.48
N GLN A 127 22.42 -19.14 7.30
CA GLN A 127 21.20 -19.82 6.88
C GLN A 127 20.15 -18.76 6.52
N CYS A 128 19.69 -18.80 5.26
CA CYS A 128 18.70 -17.87 4.74
C CYS A 128 17.85 -18.59 3.68
N MET A 129 16.79 -17.92 3.21
CA MET A 129 15.88 -18.48 2.19
C MET A 129 16.63 -18.99 0.96
N VAL A 130 17.66 -18.28 0.50
CA VAL A 130 18.48 -18.69 -0.66
C VAL A 130 19.25 -19.96 -0.35
N THR A 131 20.04 -19.98 0.72
CA THR A 131 20.86 -21.13 1.12
C THR A 131 20.00 -22.38 1.35
N ASP A 132 18.87 -22.24 2.05
CA ASP A 132 17.96 -23.36 2.31
C ASP A 132 17.30 -23.89 1.02
N THR A 133 16.94 -23.01 0.10
CA THR A 133 16.35 -23.40 -1.19
C THR A 133 17.39 -24.10 -2.06
N MET A 134 18.61 -23.56 -2.15
CA MET A 134 19.72 -24.17 -2.88
C MET A 134 20.07 -25.55 -2.32
N ASN A 135 20.15 -25.69 -0.98
CA ASN A 135 20.41 -26.98 -0.33
C ASN A 135 19.31 -28.02 -0.60
N LYS A 136 18.03 -27.60 -0.67
CA LYS A 136 16.91 -28.49 -1.01
C LYS A 136 16.94 -28.98 -2.46
N LEU A 137 17.52 -28.20 -3.36
CA LEU A 137 17.61 -28.51 -4.79
C LEU A 137 18.84 -29.36 -5.15
N ASN A 138 19.64 -29.77 -4.15
CA ASN A 138 20.84 -30.61 -4.27
C ASN A 138 20.83 -31.53 -5.50
N GLY A 139 21.60 -31.16 -6.54
CA GLY A 139 21.76 -31.91 -7.79
C GLY A 139 21.22 -31.21 -9.06
N TYR A 140 20.50 -30.10 -8.92
CA TYR A 140 20.13 -29.24 -10.05
C TYR A 140 21.19 -28.16 -10.29
N ASP A 141 22.11 -28.42 -11.23
CA ASP A 141 23.10 -27.44 -11.71
C ASP A 141 22.56 -26.75 -12.97
N ASP A 142 21.65 -25.79 -12.77
CA ASP A 142 21.15 -24.89 -13.82
C ASP A 142 21.32 -23.44 -13.37
N GLY A 143 22.22 -22.71 -14.03
CA GLY A 143 22.49 -21.31 -13.73
C GLY A 143 21.25 -20.40 -13.88
N ALA A 144 20.28 -20.79 -14.71
CA ALA A 144 19.01 -20.07 -14.81
C ALA A 144 18.15 -20.23 -13.55
N MET A 145 18.12 -21.44 -12.96
CA MET A 145 17.41 -21.71 -11.72
C MET A 145 18.04 -21.00 -10.53
N GLU A 146 19.38 -21.01 -10.44
CA GLU A 146 20.11 -20.27 -9.41
C GLU A 146 19.79 -18.77 -9.47
N THR A 147 19.79 -18.20 -10.67
CA THR A 147 19.44 -16.79 -10.90
C THR A 147 18.00 -16.50 -10.44
N ALA A 148 17.05 -17.33 -10.83
CA ALA A 148 15.64 -17.17 -10.45
C ALA A 148 15.43 -17.22 -8.92
N ILE A 149 16.16 -18.09 -8.20
CA ILE A 149 16.10 -18.18 -6.74
C ILE A 149 16.62 -16.90 -6.08
N LYS A 150 17.76 -16.40 -6.56
CA LYS A 150 18.36 -15.15 -6.04
C LYS A 150 17.45 -13.95 -6.29
N GLU A 151 16.92 -13.82 -7.50
CA GLU A 151 15.99 -12.74 -7.86
C GLU A 151 14.70 -12.81 -7.03
N ALA A 152 14.10 -14.00 -6.89
CA ALA A 152 12.89 -14.18 -6.11
C ALA A 152 13.10 -13.81 -4.63
N ALA A 153 14.20 -14.27 -4.02
CA ALA A 153 14.53 -13.94 -2.64
C ALA A 153 14.81 -12.44 -2.44
N SER A 154 15.49 -11.81 -3.40
CA SER A 154 15.80 -10.38 -3.38
C SER A 154 14.54 -9.53 -3.45
N ILE A 155 13.63 -9.85 -4.37
CA ILE A 155 12.32 -9.20 -4.48
C ILE A 155 11.51 -9.39 -3.19
N ALA A 156 11.50 -10.60 -2.63
CA ALA A 156 10.81 -10.90 -1.38
C ALA A 156 11.35 -10.07 -0.21
N TYR A 157 12.68 -9.95 -0.09
CA TYR A 157 13.33 -9.13 0.94
C TYR A 157 12.99 -7.65 0.79
N ALA A 158 13.19 -7.08 -0.40
CA ALA A 158 12.91 -5.67 -0.66
C ALA A 158 11.44 -5.33 -0.39
N ALA A 159 10.51 -6.15 -0.89
CA ALA A 159 9.08 -5.96 -0.67
C ALA A 159 8.70 -6.05 0.82
N ALA A 160 9.26 -7.00 1.57
CA ALA A 160 8.94 -7.19 2.98
C ALA A 160 9.53 -6.10 3.88
N ALA A 161 10.78 -5.68 3.64
CA ALA A 161 11.49 -4.73 4.49
C ALA A 161 10.82 -3.35 4.48
N GLU A 162 10.55 -2.80 3.30
CA GLU A 162 9.96 -1.45 3.17
C GLU A 162 8.52 -1.41 3.70
N THR A 163 7.68 -2.37 3.29
CA THR A 163 6.24 -2.35 3.63
C THR A 163 5.96 -2.63 5.11
N SER A 164 6.70 -3.57 5.71
CA SER A 164 6.56 -3.90 7.14
C SER A 164 7.04 -2.73 8.01
N THR A 165 8.16 -2.10 7.65
CA THR A 165 8.66 -0.91 8.36
C THR A 165 7.66 0.23 8.31
N SER A 166 7.10 0.52 7.12
CA SER A 166 6.05 1.54 6.97
C SER A 166 4.84 1.26 7.87
N THR A 167 4.37 0.02 7.91
CA THR A 167 3.22 -0.38 8.74
C THR A 167 3.52 -0.17 10.23
N LEU A 168 4.72 -0.55 10.70
CA LEU A 168 5.12 -0.34 12.10
C LEU A 168 5.22 1.16 12.44
N LEU A 169 5.72 1.99 11.53
CA LEU A 169 5.75 3.45 11.71
C LEU A 169 4.35 4.05 11.78
N VAL A 170 3.42 3.59 10.94
CA VAL A 170 1.99 3.98 11.00
C VAL A 170 1.38 3.57 12.33
N PHE A 171 1.67 2.36 12.82
CA PHE A 171 1.24 1.90 14.14
C PHE A 171 1.76 2.82 15.25
N LEU A 172 3.06 3.13 15.27
CA LEU A 172 3.65 4.03 16.27
C LEU A 172 3.02 5.42 16.22
N LEU A 173 2.81 5.96 15.02
CA LEU A 173 2.12 7.23 14.83
C LEU A 173 0.70 7.19 15.40
N ALA A 174 -0.05 6.12 15.11
CA ALA A 174 -1.41 5.94 15.63
C ALA A 174 -1.42 5.89 17.17
N MET A 175 -0.49 5.16 17.79
CA MET A 175 -0.42 5.07 19.26
C MET A 175 -0.05 6.41 19.92
N VAL A 176 0.74 7.26 19.25
CA VAL A 176 1.05 8.63 19.70
C VAL A 176 -0.18 9.56 19.63
N LEU A 177 -0.98 9.42 18.57
CA LEU A 177 -2.15 10.28 18.33
C LEU A 177 -3.40 9.80 19.09
N HIS A 178 -3.47 8.51 19.40
CA HIS A 178 -4.62 7.82 20.00
C HIS A 178 -4.22 7.05 21.25
N PRO A 179 -3.77 7.73 22.32
CA PRO A 179 -3.32 7.07 23.55
C PRO A 179 -4.41 6.22 24.21
N GLU A 180 -5.68 6.55 24.03
CA GLU A 180 -6.83 5.77 24.48
C GLU A 180 -6.92 4.40 23.80
N VAL A 181 -6.57 4.32 22.51
CA VAL A 181 -6.56 3.06 21.76
C VAL A 181 -5.42 2.16 22.24
N GLN A 182 -4.23 2.74 22.44
CA GLN A 182 -3.09 2.06 23.02
C GLN A 182 -3.43 1.48 24.40
N ALA A 183 -4.05 2.26 25.29
CA ALA A 183 -4.41 1.84 26.63
C ALA A 183 -5.41 0.66 26.64
N LYS A 184 -6.40 0.66 25.73
CA LYS A 184 -7.36 -0.46 25.58
C LYS A 184 -6.67 -1.75 25.14
N ALA A 185 -5.78 -1.67 24.14
CA ALA A 185 -5.03 -2.83 23.66
C ALA A 185 -4.10 -3.39 24.74
N GLN A 186 -3.41 -2.52 25.47
CA GLN A 186 -2.58 -2.89 26.61
C GLN A 186 -3.38 -3.56 27.73
N ALA A 187 -4.60 -3.07 28.04
CA ALA A 187 -5.47 -3.69 29.04
C ALA A 187 -5.94 -5.10 28.63
N GLU A 188 -6.20 -5.32 27.34
CA GLU A 188 -6.52 -6.65 26.82
C GLU A 188 -5.33 -7.62 26.96
N ILE A 189 -4.13 -7.18 26.57
CA ILE A 189 -2.90 -7.96 26.69
C ILE A 189 -2.63 -8.33 28.15
N ASP A 190 -2.69 -7.35 29.06
CA ASP A 190 -2.45 -7.57 30.49
C ASP A 190 -3.44 -8.57 31.09
N ARG A 191 -4.71 -8.56 30.64
CA ARG A 191 -5.75 -9.48 31.11
C ARG A 191 -5.53 -10.92 30.64
N VAL A 192 -5.02 -11.11 29.42
CA VAL A 192 -4.95 -12.43 28.76
C VAL A 192 -3.60 -13.10 28.96
N VAL A 193 -2.51 -12.34 28.79
CA VAL A 193 -1.13 -12.85 28.85
C VAL A 193 -0.52 -12.65 30.23
N GLY A 194 -0.93 -11.59 30.94
CA GLY A 194 -0.27 -11.17 32.18
C GLY A 194 1.07 -10.49 31.92
N LYS A 195 1.93 -10.47 32.94
CA LYS A 195 3.27 -9.82 32.89
C LYS A 195 4.43 -10.80 33.09
N ASP A 196 4.15 -12.08 33.29
CA ASP A 196 5.13 -13.08 33.75
C ASP A 196 5.75 -13.93 32.63
N ARG A 197 5.24 -13.80 31.39
CA ARG A 197 5.75 -14.56 30.23
C ARG A 197 5.71 -13.74 28.95
N LEU A 198 6.49 -14.18 27.97
CA LEU A 198 6.33 -13.71 26.61
C LEU A 198 5.04 -14.21 25.97
N LEU A 199 4.46 -13.34 25.16
CA LEU A 199 3.37 -13.66 24.25
C LEU A 199 3.86 -14.54 23.09
N ASN A 200 2.96 -15.36 22.57
CA ASN A 200 3.17 -16.19 21.40
C ASN A 200 1.89 -16.28 20.55
N PHE A 201 1.97 -16.93 19.40
CA PHE A 201 0.83 -17.01 18.47
C PHE A 201 -0.42 -17.72 19.01
N ASN A 202 -0.29 -18.56 20.05
CA ASN A 202 -1.46 -19.20 20.68
C ASN A 202 -2.32 -18.21 21.46
N ASP A 203 -1.79 -17.03 21.81
CA ASP A 203 -2.52 -15.99 22.52
C ASP A 203 -3.45 -15.20 21.57
N ARG A 204 -3.18 -15.20 20.26
CA ARG A 204 -3.89 -14.38 19.26
C ARG A 204 -5.42 -14.54 19.27
N PRO A 205 -6.00 -15.76 19.34
CA PRO A 205 -7.45 -15.91 19.36
C PRO A 205 -8.14 -15.24 20.56
N ALA A 206 -7.41 -15.01 21.65
CA ALA A 206 -7.92 -14.37 22.86
C ALA A 206 -7.65 -12.84 22.90
N LEU A 207 -7.05 -12.27 21.84
CA LEU A 207 -6.69 -10.86 21.72
C LEU A 207 -7.43 -10.16 20.55
N PRO A 208 -8.78 -10.18 20.52
CA PRO A 208 -9.54 -9.64 19.41
C PRO A 208 -9.37 -8.12 19.24
N TYR A 209 -9.21 -7.34 20.30
CA TYR A 209 -9.00 -5.90 20.17
C TYR A 209 -7.63 -5.59 19.54
N VAL A 210 -6.58 -6.33 19.89
CA VAL A 210 -5.26 -6.20 19.25
C VAL A 210 -5.30 -6.58 17.77
N ASP A 211 -6.02 -7.65 17.40
CA ASP A 211 -6.20 -8.05 15.99
C ASP A 211 -6.99 -6.97 15.20
N ALA A 212 -8.02 -6.38 15.83
CA ALA A 212 -8.76 -5.26 15.27
C ALA A 212 -7.88 -4.01 15.09
N LEU A 213 -6.96 -3.74 16.02
CA LEU A 213 -5.99 -2.64 15.93
C LEU A 213 -5.02 -2.85 14.76
N LEU A 214 -4.56 -4.09 14.53
CA LEU A 214 -3.75 -4.43 13.37
C LEU A 214 -4.50 -4.17 12.06
N ARG A 215 -5.76 -4.61 11.96
CA ARG A 215 -6.61 -4.36 10.77
C ARG A 215 -6.82 -2.88 10.51
N GLU A 216 -7.04 -2.10 11.56
CA GLU A 216 -7.17 -0.64 11.45
C GLU A 216 -5.86 0.03 11.08
N THR A 217 -4.71 -0.50 11.50
CA THR A 217 -3.38 -0.06 11.05
C THR A 217 -3.23 -0.24 9.54
N PHE A 218 -3.61 -1.40 9.00
CA PHE A 218 -3.59 -1.65 7.55
C PHE A 218 -4.56 -0.76 6.77
N ARG A 219 -5.72 -0.43 7.34
CA ARG A 219 -6.76 0.38 6.68
C ARG A 219 -6.47 1.87 6.73
N TRP A 220 -6.04 2.41 7.87
CA TRP A 220 -6.02 3.84 8.14
C TRP A 220 -5.04 4.57 7.24
N GLN A 221 -3.79 4.07 7.15
CA GLN A 221 -2.75 4.62 6.28
C GLN A 221 -2.10 3.48 5.49
N PRO A 222 -2.73 3.01 4.39
CA PRO A 222 -2.20 1.89 3.62
C PRO A 222 -0.87 2.27 2.97
N VAL A 223 0.10 1.35 3.00
CA VAL A 223 1.45 1.56 2.44
C VAL A 223 1.41 1.97 0.96
N PHE A 224 0.44 1.44 0.21
CA PHE A 224 0.22 1.75 -1.19
C PHE A 224 -1.11 2.52 -1.37
N PRO A 225 -1.09 3.87 -1.45
CA PRO A 225 -2.30 4.66 -1.72
C PRO A 225 -2.86 4.39 -3.13
N ILE A 226 -1.96 3.95 -4.01
CA ILE A 226 -2.24 3.46 -5.34
C ILE A 226 -1.66 2.06 -5.41
N GLY A 227 -2.51 1.06 -5.68
CA GLY A 227 -2.06 -0.31 -5.85
C GLY A 227 -1.07 -0.43 -7.01
N LEU A 228 -0.19 -1.44 -6.94
CA LEU A 228 0.80 -1.66 -7.99
C LEU A 228 0.10 -1.79 -9.36
N PRO A 229 0.58 -1.07 -10.40
CA PRO A 229 -0.03 -1.11 -11.71
C PRO A 229 -0.06 -2.51 -12.32
N HIS A 230 -1.16 -2.81 -12.99
CA HIS A 230 -1.35 -4.01 -13.81
C HIS A 230 -1.50 -3.63 -15.29
N SER A 231 -1.45 -4.61 -16.17
CA SER A 231 -1.73 -4.46 -17.60
C SER A 231 -2.75 -5.50 -18.05
N THR A 232 -3.58 -5.13 -19.04
CA THR A 232 -4.50 -6.06 -19.69
C THR A 232 -3.81 -6.86 -20.78
N THR A 233 -3.91 -8.19 -20.77
CA THR A 233 -3.33 -9.07 -21.81
C THR A 233 -4.12 -9.06 -23.11
N THR A 234 -5.43 -8.78 -23.04
CA THR A 234 -6.37 -8.71 -24.15
C THR A 234 -7.40 -7.60 -23.90
N SER A 235 -8.15 -7.19 -24.92
CA SER A 235 -9.26 -6.26 -24.74
C SER A 235 -10.44 -6.94 -24.05
N ASP A 236 -11.26 -6.16 -23.35
CA ASP A 236 -12.41 -6.65 -22.59
C ASP A 236 -13.62 -5.73 -22.74
N ILE A 237 -14.81 -6.25 -22.45
CA ILE A 237 -16.04 -5.48 -22.31
C ILE A 237 -16.50 -5.61 -20.86
N TYR A 238 -16.44 -4.50 -20.11
CA TYR A 238 -16.82 -4.46 -18.70
C TYR A 238 -17.91 -3.42 -18.47
N LYS A 239 -19.08 -3.86 -17.98
CA LYS A 239 -20.26 -3.02 -17.70
C LYS A 239 -20.61 -2.07 -18.88
N GLY A 240 -20.52 -2.58 -20.11
CA GLY A 240 -20.82 -1.84 -21.35
C GLY A 240 -19.66 -1.00 -21.91
N TYR A 241 -18.55 -0.88 -21.17
CA TYR A 241 -17.36 -0.16 -21.62
C TYR A 241 -16.36 -1.08 -22.30
N PHE A 242 -15.72 -0.59 -23.34
CA PHE A 242 -14.56 -1.25 -23.95
C PHE A 242 -13.28 -0.89 -23.20
N ILE A 243 -12.56 -1.92 -22.76
CA ILE A 243 -11.25 -1.80 -22.11
C ILE A 243 -10.22 -2.34 -23.10
N PRO A 244 -9.35 -1.48 -23.68
CA PRO A 244 -8.39 -1.93 -24.69
C PRO A 244 -7.33 -2.87 -24.11
N LYS A 245 -6.72 -3.69 -24.96
CA LYS A 245 -5.48 -4.42 -24.65
C LYS A 245 -4.35 -3.44 -24.29
N ASP A 246 -3.37 -3.89 -23.51
CA ASP A 246 -2.19 -3.12 -23.08
C ASP A 246 -2.54 -1.79 -22.37
N VAL A 247 -3.69 -1.75 -21.68
CA VAL A 247 -4.03 -0.63 -20.80
C VAL A 247 -3.45 -0.87 -19.42
N VAL A 248 -2.88 0.19 -18.83
CA VAL A 248 -2.41 0.14 -17.44
C VAL A 248 -3.63 0.27 -16.54
N VAL A 249 -3.85 -0.72 -15.67
CA VAL A 249 -4.95 -0.69 -14.70
C VAL A 249 -4.38 -0.37 -13.33
N ILE A 250 -4.90 0.71 -12.74
CA ILE A 250 -4.45 1.29 -11.49
C ILE A 250 -5.57 1.19 -10.46
N ILE A 251 -5.25 0.64 -9.30
CA ILE A 251 -6.19 0.54 -8.16
C ILE A 251 -5.99 1.78 -7.29
N ASN A 252 -7.04 2.55 -7.07
CA ASN A 252 -7.02 3.69 -6.15
C ASN A 252 -7.51 3.24 -4.75
N THR A 253 -6.58 2.74 -3.96
CA THR A 253 -6.83 2.33 -2.56
C THR A 253 -7.12 3.53 -1.65
N TRP A 254 -6.62 4.70 -2.06
CA TRP A 254 -6.63 6.01 -1.41
C TRP A 254 -6.07 6.03 0.02
N GLN A 255 -5.09 6.92 0.26
CA GLN A 255 -4.71 7.39 1.58
C GLN A 255 -4.93 8.91 1.75
N VAL A 256 -5.41 9.39 2.90
CA VAL A 256 -5.50 10.85 3.17
C VAL A 256 -4.16 11.35 3.71
N HIS A 257 -3.46 12.12 2.88
CA HIS A 257 -2.32 12.95 3.26
C HIS A 257 -2.43 14.34 2.65
N THR A 258 -3.24 15.20 3.25
CA THR A 258 -3.19 16.62 2.95
C THR A 258 -3.33 17.44 4.22
N THR A 259 -2.18 17.78 4.81
CA THR A 259 -1.97 19.08 5.48
C THR A 259 -1.99 20.24 4.46
N ILE A 260 -2.09 19.94 3.16
CA ILE A 260 -2.27 20.95 2.13
C ILE A 260 -3.75 21.28 2.02
N THR A 261 -4.04 22.53 2.33
CA THR A 261 -5.25 23.29 1.99
C THR A 261 -5.46 23.36 0.47
N VAL A 262 -5.50 22.23 -0.24
CA VAL A 262 -6.11 22.16 -1.56
C VAL A 262 -7.59 21.98 -1.29
N ASN A 263 -8.33 23.09 -1.39
CA ASN A 263 -9.78 23.20 -1.33
C ASN A 263 -10.47 21.85 -1.12
N PHE A 264 -10.79 21.53 0.13
CA PHE A 264 -11.64 20.39 0.43
C PHE A 264 -12.84 20.48 -0.51
N SER A 265 -12.93 19.56 -1.45
CA SER A 265 -14.25 19.09 -1.81
C SER A 265 -14.81 18.54 -0.51
N THR A 266 -15.77 19.24 0.08
CA THR A 266 -16.57 18.78 1.22
C THR A 266 -17.39 17.54 0.85
N ASP A 267 -17.27 17.06 -0.38
CA ASP A 267 -17.91 15.86 -0.88
C ASP A 267 -17.21 14.59 -0.39
N VAL A 268 -17.61 14.20 0.82
CA VAL A 268 -17.33 12.90 1.45
C VAL A 268 -17.76 11.70 0.59
N THR A 269 -18.65 11.88 -0.40
CA THR A 269 -19.10 10.77 -1.27
C THR A 269 -18.04 10.33 -2.29
N SER A 270 -16.98 11.13 -2.46
CA SER A 270 -15.87 10.85 -3.37
C SER A 270 -14.85 9.83 -2.83
N ARG A 271 -15.00 9.32 -1.60
CA ARG A 271 -14.01 8.50 -0.90
C ARG A 271 -13.81 7.05 -1.34
N ALA A 272 -12.73 6.78 -2.07
CA ALA A 272 -12.36 5.47 -2.61
C ALA A 272 -11.90 4.48 -1.51
N MET A 273 -12.22 3.20 -1.72
CA MET A 273 -11.77 2.02 -0.97
C MET A 273 -11.61 2.21 0.55
N THR A 274 -10.38 2.38 1.06
CA THR A 274 -10.12 2.44 2.52
C THR A 274 -10.80 3.63 3.19
N ARG A 275 -11.19 4.63 2.40
CA ARG A 275 -11.88 5.83 2.84
C ARG A 275 -13.37 5.84 2.52
N ASN A 276 -13.90 4.80 1.87
CA ASN A 276 -15.32 4.73 1.53
C ASN A 276 -16.20 4.79 2.78
N GLU A 277 -16.89 5.90 3.00
CA GLU A 277 -17.67 6.14 4.22
C GLU A 277 -18.85 5.18 4.39
N LYS A 278 -19.38 4.64 3.30
CA LYS A 278 -20.44 3.62 3.37
C LYS A 278 -19.94 2.35 4.03
N LYS A 279 -18.68 1.97 3.77
CA LYS A 279 -18.03 0.80 4.37
C LYS A 279 -17.34 1.16 5.69
N PHE A 280 -16.76 2.35 5.75
CA PHE A 280 -15.95 2.83 6.85
C PHE A 280 -16.45 4.19 7.37
N PRO A 281 -17.46 4.24 8.25
CA PRO A 281 -17.99 5.50 8.80
C PRO A 281 -16.95 6.28 9.62
N SER A 282 -16.77 7.58 9.39
CA SER A 282 -15.60 8.35 9.90
C SER A 282 -14.27 7.68 9.52
N PRO A 283 -13.92 7.59 8.22
CA PRO A 283 -12.75 6.83 7.77
C PRO A 283 -11.41 7.46 8.13
N ASP A 284 -11.38 8.74 8.51
CA ASP A 284 -10.17 9.47 8.89
C ASP A 284 -9.75 9.22 10.34
N GLU A 285 -10.71 8.80 11.18
CA GLU A 285 -10.44 8.45 12.58
C GLU A 285 -9.86 7.03 12.65
N PHE A 286 -8.85 6.84 13.50
CA PHE A 286 -8.28 5.53 13.80
C PHE A 286 -9.14 4.82 14.86
N LYS A 287 -9.97 3.86 14.44
CA LYS A 287 -10.95 3.19 15.29
C LYS A 287 -10.86 1.66 15.16
N PRO A 288 -10.12 0.93 16.00
CA PRO A 288 -10.11 -0.53 15.95
C PRO A 288 -11.50 -1.17 16.05
N GLU A 289 -12.42 -0.55 16.80
CA GLU A 289 -13.79 -1.06 17.04
C GLU A 289 -14.59 -1.32 15.77
N ARG A 290 -14.20 -0.73 14.63
CA ARG A 290 -14.77 -0.99 13.30
C ARG A 290 -14.72 -2.47 12.90
N PHE A 291 -13.71 -3.18 13.38
CA PHE A 291 -13.47 -4.57 13.06
C PHE A 291 -13.98 -5.51 14.15
N LEU A 292 -14.78 -5.00 15.10
CA LEU A 292 -15.42 -5.76 16.16
C LEU A 292 -16.94 -5.73 16.00
N HIS A 293 -17.57 -6.85 16.32
CA HIS A 293 -19.00 -6.91 16.59
C HIS A 293 -19.30 -6.37 18.00
N GLU A 294 -20.57 -6.07 18.29
CA GLU A 294 -20.99 -5.54 19.61
C GLU A 294 -20.62 -6.46 20.79
N ASN A 295 -20.52 -7.77 20.54
CA ASN A 295 -20.11 -8.77 21.53
C ASN A 295 -18.58 -8.85 21.74
N GLY A 296 -17.79 -8.03 21.03
CA GLY A 296 -16.33 -8.01 21.08
C GLY A 296 -15.61 -9.04 20.20
N SER A 297 -16.33 -9.87 19.42
CA SER A 297 -15.70 -10.78 18.47
C SER A 297 -15.29 -10.05 17.18
N LEU A 298 -14.23 -10.51 16.52
CA LEU A 298 -13.77 -9.95 15.25
C LEU A 298 -14.80 -10.12 14.13
N THR A 299 -14.90 -9.11 13.27
CA THR A 299 -15.62 -9.18 12.00
C THR A 299 -14.89 -10.05 10.97
N ASP A 300 -15.57 -10.41 9.89
CA ASP A 300 -14.97 -11.14 8.77
C ASP A 300 -14.05 -10.28 7.89
N ASP A 301 -14.11 -8.94 8.01
CA ASP A 301 -13.23 -8.05 7.25
C ASP A 301 -11.81 -8.09 7.84
N LYS A 302 -10.95 -8.86 7.20
CA LYS A 302 -9.51 -8.97 7.53
C LYS A 302 -8.66 -7.92 6.81
N MET A 303 -9.27 -6.92 6.20
CA MET A 303 -8.60 -5.90 5.38
C MET A 303 -7.83 -6.53 4.20
N ARG A 304 -8.33 -7.67 3.68
CA ARG A 304 -7.67 -8.48 2.64
C ARG A 304 -7.32 -7.69 1.38
N PHE A 305 -8.19 -6.75 1.00
CA PHE A 305 -7.95 -5.95 -0.20
C PHE A 305 -6.73 -5.03 -0.08
N GLY A 306 -6.21 -4.78 1.13
CA GLY A 306 -4.92 -4.12 1.34
C GLY A 306 -3.73 -4.90 0.77
N PHE A 307 -3.92 -6.21 0.54
CA PHE A 307 -2.95 -7.11 -0.09
C PHE A 307 -3.24 -7.38 -1.57
N GLY A 308 -4.22 -6.70 -2.16
CA GLY A 308 -4.63 -6.89 -3.56
C GLY A 308 -5.63 -8.03 -3.76
N TRP A 309 -5.69 -8.54 -5.00
CA TRP A 309 -6.72 -9.48 -5.45
C TRP A 309 -6.16 -10.51 -6.43
N GLY A 310 -6.84 -11.66 -6.49
CA GLY A 310 -6.65 -12.67 -7.53
C GLY A 310 -5.22 -13.22 -7.60
N ARG A 311 -4.74 -13.51 -8.81
CA ARG A 311 -3.47 -14.22 -9.06
C ARG A 311 -2.21 -13.42 -8.69
N ARG A 312 -2.35 -12.13 -8.43
CA ARG A 312 -1.27 -11.23 -8.01
C ARG A 312 -1.48 -10.68 -6.60
N MET A 313 -2.36 -11.30 -5.83
CA MET A 313 -2.48 -11.04 -4.40
C MET A 313 -1.12 -11.24 -3.73
N CYS A 314 -0.80 -10.39 -2.76
CA CYS A 314 0.49 -10.37 -2.08
C CYS A 314 0.87 -11.77 -1.58
N ALA A 315 1.98 -12.29 -2.10
CA ALA A 315 2.52 -13.58 -1.68
C ALA A 315 2.94 -13.56 -0.20
N GLY A 316 3.34 -12.39 0.32
CA GLY A 316 3.76 -12.19 1.69
C GLY A 316 2.63 -11.96 2.71
N GLN A 317 1.35 -11.98 2.32
CA GLN A 317 0.24 -11.57 3.21
C GLN A 317 0.20 -12.33 4.54
N HIS A 318 0.50 -13.63 4.53
CA HIS A 318 0.47 -14.46 5.74
C HIS A 318 1.67 -14.16 6.65
N LEU A 319 2.85 -13.93 6.06
CA LEU A 319 4.03 -13.52 6.79
C LEU A 319 3.85 -12.12 7.39
N ALA A 320 3.32 -11.18 6.62
CA ALA A 320 3.04 -9.81 7.05
C ALA A 320 2.00 -9.78 8.19
N ASP A 321 0.89 -10.50 8.06
CA ASP A 321 -0.12 -10.60 9.11
C ASP A 321 0.47 -11.16 10.42
N ALA A 322 1.22 -12.27 10.34
CA ALA A 322 1.85 -12.87 11.51
C ALA A 322 2.95 -11.99 12.13
N SER A 323 3.85 -11.44 11.31
CA SER A 323 4.99 -10.65 11.76
C SER A 323 4.57 -9.28 12.32
N MET A 324 3.57 -8.63 11.72
CA MET A 324 3.03 -7.37 12.23
C MET A 324 2.23 -7.60 13.50
N TRP A 325 1.41 -8.65 13.57
CA TRP A 325 0.69 -8.99 14.79
C TRP A 325 1.64 -9.21 15.97
N ILE A 326 2.66 -10.07 15.82
CA ILE A 326 3.57 -10.37 16.92
C ILE A 326 4.42 -9.15 17.30
N SER A 327 4.86 -8.34 16.32
CA SER A 327 5.66 -7.13 16.59
C SER A 327 4.86 -6.07 17.33
N ILE A 328 3.63 -5.77 16.88
CA ILE A 328 2.74 -4.80 17.51
C ILE A 328 2.35 -5.26 18.92
N THR A 329 1.96 -6.53 19.07
CA THR A 329 1.55 -7.06 20.38
C THR A 329 2.73 -7.08 21.35
N SER A 330 3.93 -7.47 20.89
CA SER A 330 5.16 -7.42 21.70
C SER A 330 5.50 -6.01 22.14
N PHE A 331 5.40 -5.05 21.21
CA PHE A 331 5.64 -3.66 21.53
C PHE A 331 4.67 -3.15 22.58
N LEU A 332 3.36 -3.38 22.40
CA LEU A 332 2.33 -2.94 23.35
C LEU A 332 2.47 -3.61 24.72
N ALA A 333 2.89 -4.88 24.76
CA ALA A 333 3.16 -5.57 26.02
C ALA A 333 4.33 -4.92 26.79
N ALA A 334 5.39 -4.54 26.09
CA ALA A 334 6.63 -4.08 26.72
C ALA A 334 6.75 -2.56 26.88
N PHE A 335 6.11 -1.78 26.02
CA PHE A 335 6.33 -0.34 25.90
C PHE A 335 5.02 0.44 25.74
N SER A 336 5.08 1.70 26.14
CA SER A 336 4.11 2.73 25.81
C SER A 336 4.78 3.84 25.02
N VAL A 337 4.17 4.26 23.92
CA VAL A 337 4.63 5.42 23.15
C VAL A 337 3.75 6.63 23.43
N HIS A 338 4.37 7.79 23.56
CA HIS A 338 3.70 9.05 23.83
C HIS A 338 4.32 10.18 22.99
N LYS A 339 3.67 11.35 22.97
CA LYS A 339 4.28 12.55 22.41
C LYS A 339 5.57 12.89 23.16
N ALA A 340 6.56 13.37 22.41
CA ALA A 340 7.78 13.91 23.01
C ALA A 340 7.46 15.14 23.86
N LEU A 341 8.36 15.45 24.80
CA LEU A 341 8.29 16.64 25.63
C LEU A 341 9.33 17.66 25.16
N ASP A 342 9.01 18.95 25.24
CA ASP A 342 9.96 20.03 25.05
C ASP A 342 10.83 20.25 26.31
N GLU A 343 11.73 21.24 26.26
CA GLU A 343 12.61 21.62 27.36
C GLU A 343 11.88 22.07 28.64
N HIS A 344 10.58 22.36 28.55
CA HIS A 344 9.72 22.74 29.68
C HIS A 344 8.79 21.61 30.12
N GLY A 345 8.94 20.40 29.57
CA GLY A 345 8.13 19.24 29.92
C GLY A 345 6.72 19.25 29.29
N LYS A 346 6.46 20.08 28.28
CA LYS A 346 5.18 20.14 27.57
C LYS A 346 5.19 19.27 26.34
N GLU A 347 4.06 18.62 26.04
CA GLU A 347 3.93 17.79 24.85
C GLU A 347 4.14 18.58 23.56
N ILE A 348 5.01 18.06 22.70
CA ILE A 348 5.22 18.54 21.34
C ILE A 348 4.06 18.02 20.47
N PRO A 349 3.27 18.91 19.83
CA PRO A 349 2.22 18.49 18.91
C PRO A 349 2.79 17.69 17.73
N VAL A 350 2.18 16.56 17.41
CA VAL A 350 2.54 15.75 16.24
C VAL A 350 1.53 16.02 15.13
N VAL A 351 2.01 16.57 14.01
CA VAL A 351 1.25 16.73 12.78
C VAL A 351 1.79 15.70 11.79
N PRO A 352 1.00 14.67 11.42
CA PRO A 352 1.41 13.66 10.45
C PRO A 352 1.90 14.27 9.13
N LYS A 353 3.08 13.82 8.70
CA LYS A 353 3.65 14.08 7.37
C LYS A 353 4.15 12.77 6.81
N PHE A 354 4.03 12.58 5.50
CA PHE A 354 4.32 11.31 4.84
C PHE A 354 5.16 11.56 3.60
N THR A 355 6.00 10.58 3.30
CA THR A 355 6.82 10.59 2.10
C THR A 355 5.97 10.47 0.82
N THR A 356 6.59 10.78 -0.31
CA THR A 356 6.02 10.59 -1.64
C THR A 356 6.69 9.43 -2.34
N GLY A 357 5.94 8.62 -3.09
CA GLY A 357 6.48 7.45 -3.76
C GLY A 357 5.40 6.44 -4.09
N ILE A 358 5.82 5.25 -4.53
CA ILE A 358 4.92 4.10 -4.72
C ILE A 358 4.51 3.55 -3.36
N ALA A 359 5.48 3.19 -2.54
CA ALA A 359 5.29 2.97 -1.11
C ALA A 359 5.42 4.31 -0.38
N ILE A 360 4.56 4.53 0.61
CA ILE A 360 4.61 5.73 1.46
C ILE A 360 4.65 5.33 2.92
N HIS A 361 5.30 6.16 3.72
CA HIS A 361 5.43 5.97 5.16
C HIS A 361 5.45 7.33 5.87
N PRO A 362 5.19 7.37 7.18
CA PRO A 362 5.37 8.57 7.96
C PRO A 362 6.81 9.11 7.83
N GLU A 363 6.94 10.43 7.71
CA GLU A 363 8.19 11.13 7.99
C GLU A 363 8.52 11.02 9.48
N THR A 364 9.77 11.31 9.85
CA THR A 364 10.19 11.32 11.26
C THR A 364 9.30 12.25 12.08
N PHE A 365 8.72 11.71 13.16
CA PHE A 365 7.93 12.47 14.13
C PHE A 365 8.48 12.28 15.55
N PRO A 366 8.41 13.32 16.40
CA PRO A 366 8.96 13.25 17.75
C PRO A 366 8.02 12.44 18.66
N CYS A 367 8.56 11.38 19.28
CA CYS A 367 7.85 10.58 20.28
C CYS A 367 8.81 10.13 21.39
N ARG A 368 8.24 9.73 22.53
CA ARG A 368 8.96 9.07 23.62
C ARG A 368 8.41 7.65 23.79
N ILE A 369 9.30 6.66 23.86
CA ILE A 369 8.96 5.26 24.12
C ILE A 369 9.42 4.95 25.54
N VAL A 370 8.48 4.51 26.39
CA VAL A 370 8.70 4.25 27.81
C VAL A 370 8.40 2.78 28.11
N PRO A 371 9.30 2.04 28.78
CA PRO A 371 9.02 0.67 29.21
C PRO A 371 7.81 0.60 30.17
N ARG A 372 7.04 -0.49 30.09
CA ARG A 372 5.88 -0.76 30.98
C ARG A 372 6.25 -1.58 32.21
N PHE A 373 7.48 -2.08 32.30
CA PHE A 373 7.98 -2.85 33.44
C PHE A 373 8.78 -1.95 34.39
N ASN A 374 8.33 -1.82 35.64
CA ASN A 374 9.08 -1.12 36.69
C ASN A 374 9.95 -2.14 37.47
N ASN A 375 11.24 -1.81 37.65
CA ASN A 375 12.23 -2.53 38.49
C ASN A 375 12.82 -3.88 38.01
N GLY A 376 12.83 -4.15 36.70
CA GLY A 376 13.58 -5.28 36.09
C GLY A 376 14.00 -5.02 34.63
N SER A 377 14.14 -3.73 34.28
CA SER A 377 13.71 -3.15 33.00
C SER A 377 14.57 -3.45 31.76
N ALA A 378 15.70 -4.14 31.90
CA ALA A 378 16.47 -4.62 30.76
C ALA A 378 16.85 -6.10 30.91
N GLU A 379 17.29 -6.55 32.10
CA GLU A 379 17.67 -7.95 32.29
C GLU A 379 16.48 -8.90 32.16
N THR A 380 15.29 -8.55 32.68
CA THR A 380 14.11 -9.40 32.52
C THR A 380 13.67 -9.47 31.06
N LEU A 381 13.72 -8.35 30.33
CA LEU A 381 13.41 -8.34 28.91
C LEU A 381 14.44 -9.15 28.11
N ALA A 382 15.73 -9.02 28.45
CA ALA A 382 16.83 -9.75 27.82
C ALA A 382 16.81 -11.25 28.13
N GLN A 383 16.42 -11.65 29.34
CA GLN A 383 16.20 -13.04 29.73
C GLN A 383 15.01 -13.64 29.00
N LEU A 384 13.89 -12.92 28.96
CA LEU A 384 12.68 -13.37 28.28
C LEU A 384 12.90 -13.51 26.76
N THR A 385 13.59 -12.55 26.14
CA THR A 385 13.89 -12.56 24.69
C THR A 385 15.09 -13.45 24.31
N GLY A 386 15.84 -13.97 25.28
CA GLY A 386 17.08 -14.71 25.04
C GLY A 386 18.26 -13.86 24.55
N LEU A 387 18.13 -12.53 24.53
CA LEU A 387 19.19 -11.60 24.12
C LEU A 387 20.27 -11.42 25.20
N GLY A 388 19.98 -11.72 26.47
CA GLY A 388 20.93 -11.58 27.57
C GLY A 388 22.18 -12.45 27.44
N THR A 389 22.07 -13.62 26.80
CA THR A 389 23.21 -14.54 26.61
C THR A 389 24.14 -14.15 25.45
N MET A 390 23.78 -13.18 24.61
CA MET A 390 24.64 -12.69 23.52
C MET A 390 25.55 -11.53 23.95
N ALA A 391 25.21 -10.80 25.01
CA ALA A 391 25.99 -9.68 25.51
C ALA A 391 27.27 -10.10 26.27
N GLU A 392 27.37 -11.35 26.71
CA GLU A 392 28.57 -11.90 27.37
C GLU A 392 29.59 -12.51 26.38
N LYS A 393 29.31 -12.47 25.07
CA LYS A 393 30.18 -13.03 24.01
C LYS A 393 30.71 -11.99 23.01
N LEU A 394 30.58 -10.71 23.31
CA LEU A 394 31.30 -9.60 22.67
C LEU A 394 32.17 -8.92 23.72
#